data_AF-A0A1I5IDE7-F1
#
_entry.id   AF-A0A1I5IDE7-F1
#
_cell.length_a   1.000
_cell.length_b   1.000
_cell.length_c   1.000
_cell.angle_alpha   90.00
_cell.angle_beta   90.00
_cell.angle_gamma   90.00
#
_symmetry.space_group_name_H-M   'P 1'
#
loop_
_entity.id
_entity.type
_entity.pdbx_description
1 polymer ?
#
loop_
_entity_poly.entity_id
_entity_poly.type
_entity_poly.pdbx_seq_one_letter_code
_entity_poly.pdbx_strand_id
1 'polypeptide(L)'
;MTSRPDAPGAGPAGDAADTGPIPLVRRVPAPPPVAPARAPATGPIAGSPPETPGTREIPVPTGAAALPGFGPDGVLDAGPVPGSDPEPDLVPPKSSRAGRNLVAAIGVGLALGAVILASLLVYPPAFLLVLGVAILIGVVELVRALEAGGARAPLAPLLVGTVAMLALAWLRGADGLVVAFLLTVVAVLFWRLGDGPEGYLRDATTGVFVALYVPLLAGFCVLLLVPDDGAVRVLAFIATVVGNDVGGYTAGVLFGRHPMAPSVSPKKSWEGMAGSIVACIAVATPIVTLGLGGPWWGGVLLGAALAVTATVGDLGESLIKRDLGIKDMGTLLPGHGGIMDRLDSLLPSAAVAYLLLSWVTPPPV
;
A
#
# COMPACT_ATOMS: atom_id res chain seq x y z
N MET A 1 -69.12 -29.90 -35.80
CA MET A 1 -67.68 -30.02 -35.55
C MET A 1 -67.11 -28.60 -35.45
N THR A 2 -67.28 -27.76 -34.42
CA THR A 2 -67.29 -27.89 -32.93
C THR A 2 -66.08 -28.67 -32.43
N SER A 3 -65.17 -28.22 -31.57
CA SER A 3 -64.83 -26.98 -30.83
C SER A 3 -63.49 -27.28 -30.11
N ARG A 4 -62.78 -26.26 -29.59
CA ARG A 4 -61.52 -26.36 -28.80
C ARG A 4 -61.51 -27.44 -27.69
N PRO A 5 -60.31 -27.86 -27.23
CA PRO A 5 -59.85 -27.48 -25.87
C PRO A 5 -58.34 -27.09 -25.87
N ASP A 6 -57.89 -26.00 -25.25
CA ASP A 6 -57.75 -25.63 -23.83
C ASP A 6 -56.46 -26.10 -23.15
N ALA A 7 -55.78 -25.11 -22.56
CA ALA A 7 -54.48 -25.16 -21.91
C ALA A 7 -54.53 -25.85 -20.53
N PRO A 8 -53.43 -26.46 -20.06
CA PRO A 8 -53.33 -26.89 -18.67
C PRO A 8 -52.75 -25.79 -17.78
N GLY A 9 -53.64 -25.24 -16.93
CA GLY A 9 -53.50 -25.25 -15.47
C GLY A 9 -52.34 -24.51 -14.82
N ALA A 10 -52.65 -23.35 -14.23
CA ALA A 10 -51.86 -22.70 -13.19
C ALA A 10 -51.76 -23.58 -11.93
N GLY A 11 -50.54 -23.86 -11.48
CA GLY A 11 -50.22 -24.38 -10.16
C GLY A 11 -50.02 -23.24 -9.14
N PRO A 12 -50.18 -23.51 -7.83
CA PRO A 12 -50.43 -22.49 -6.82
C PRO A 12 -49.19 -21.65 -6.48
N ALA A 13 -49.45 -20.38 -6.13
CA ALA A 13 -48.51 -19.46 -5.53
C ALA A 13 -47.87 -20.08 -4.28
N GLY A 14 -46.59 -20.41 -4.37
CA GLY A 14 -45.75 -20.79 -3.24
C GLY A 14 -45.18 -19.54 -2.59
N ASP A 15 -45.37 -19.45 -1.28
CA ASP A 15 -44.98 -18.37 -0.40
C ASP A 15 -43.56 -17.83 -0.66
N ALA A 16 -43.49 -16.50 -0.76
CA ALA A 16 -42.24 -15.76 -0.63
C ALA A 16 -41.65 -16.06 0.75
N ALA A 17 -40.60 -16.86 0.79
CA ALA A 17 -39.81 -17.06 1.99
C ALA A 17 -39.15 -15.73 2.36
N ASP A 18 -39.73 -15.08 3.37
CA ASP A 18 -39.21 -13.97 4.14
C ASP A 18 -37.80 -14.32 4.66
N THR A 19 -36.76 -13.91 3.91
CA THR A 19 -35.38 -13.99 4.37
C THR A 19 -35.10 -12.81 5.29
N GLY A 20 -35.51 -12.97 6.55
CA GLY A 20 -35.16 -12.05 7.63
C GLY A 20 -33.64 -11.83 7.75
N PRO A 21 -33.20 -10.80 8.51
CA PRO A 21 -31.81 -10.39 8.57
C PRO A 21 -30.89 -11.49 9.13
N ILE A 22 -29.78 -11.73 8.43
CA ILE A 22 -28.73 -12.71 8.76
C ILE A 22 -28.18 -12.42 10.17
N PRO A 23 -28.18 -13.40 11.10
CA PRO A 23 -27.60 -13.19 12.43
C PRO A 23 -26.08 -13.03 12.35
N LEU A 24 -25.56 -11.92 12.89
CA LEU A 24 -24.14 -11.66 13.04
C LEU A 24 -23.52 -12.70 13.97
N VAL A 25 -22.66 -13.55 13.41
CA VAL A 25 -21.85 -14.51 14.18
C VAL A 25 -20.90 -13.71 15.09
N ARG A 26 -21.15 -13.79 16.40
CA ARG A 26 -20.32 -13.18 17.44
C ARG A 26 -18.95 -13.87 17.43
N ARG A 27 -17.88 -13.14 17.13
CA ARG A 27 -16.50 -13.65 17.22
C ARG A 27 -16.23 -14.11 18.66
N VAL A 28 -15.91 -15.39 18.84
CA VAL A 28 -15.39 -15.93 20.10
C VAL A 28 -13.91 -15.50 20.22
N PRO A 29 -13.49 -14.89 21.34
CA PRO A 29 -12.08 -14.54 21.55
C PRO A 29 -11.20 -15.80 21.62
N ALA A 30 -10.00 -15.74 21.04
CA ALA A 30 -9.02 -16.82 21.13
C ALA A 30 -8.62 -17.06 22.60
N PRO A 31 -8.45 -18.34 23.01
CA PRO A 31 -7.95 -18.65 24.35
C PRO A 31 -6.51 -18.14 24.54
N PRO A 32 -6.12 -17.76 25.76
CA PRO A 32 -4.78 -17.27 26.05
C PRO A 32 -3.72 -18.37 25.83
N PRO A 33 -2.48 -17.98 25.50
CA PRO A 33 -1.40 -18.93 25.26
C PRO A 33 -1.09 -19.76 26.52
N VAL A 34 -1.04 -21.07 26.35
CA VAL A 34 -0.65 -22.03 27.40
C VAL A 34 0.85 -21.87 27.68
N ALA A 35 1.21 -21.61 28.94
CA ALA A 35 2.60 -21.53 29.38
C ALA A 35 3.33 -22.87 29.13
N PRO A 36 4.61 -22.85 28.71
CA PRO A 36 5.35 -24.08 28.46
C PRO A 36 5.54 -24.89 29.77
N ALA A 37 5.26 -26.19 29.68
CA ALA A 37 5.46 -27.13 30.77
C ALA A 37 6.93 -27.17 31.21
N ARG A 38 7.18 -27.02 32.51
CA ARG A 38 8.51 -27.21 33.12
C ARG A 38 8.97 -28.66 32.91
N ALA A 39 10.16 -28.82 32.35
CA ALA A 39 10.86 -30.11 32.28
C ALA A 39 11.18 -30.63 33.69
N PRO A 40 11.12 -31.95 33.95
CA PRO A 40 11.44 -32.52 35.25
C PRO A 40 12.95 -32.48 35.52
N ALA A 41 13.32 -32.07 36.72
CA ALA A 41 14.69 -32.00 37.20
C ALA A 41 15.30 -33.40 37.38
N THR A 42 16.35 -33.70 36.63
CA THR A 42 17.24 -34.84 36.87
C THR A 42 18.31 -34.44 37.90
N GLY A 43 18.25 -35.01 39.09
CA GLY A 43 19.33 -34.89 40.09
C GLY A 43 20.46 -35.89 39.85
N PRO A 44 21.68 -35.62 40.35
CA PRO A 44 22.67 -36.66 40.61
C PRO A 44 22.97 -36.83 42.11
N ILE A 45 23.26 -38.07 42.50
CA ILE A 45 23.61 -38.54 43.85
C ILE A 45 25.14 -38.64 44.02
N ALA A 46 25.59 -38.26 45.22
CA ALA A 46 26.75 -38.68 46.04
C ALA A 46 28.20 -38.22 45.74
N GLY A 47 28.85 -37.71 46.81
CA GLY A 47 30.29 -37.91 47.06
C GLY A 47 31.06 -36.89 47.95
N SER A 48 31.01 -37.06 49.29
CA SER A 48 32.11 -36.79 50.28
C SER A 48 32.29 -35.36 50.88
N PRO A 49 33.01 -35.16 52.03
CA PRO A 49 32.49 -34.95 53.40
C PRO A 49 32.75 -33.52 53.99
N PRO A 50 32.38 -33.20 55.26
CA PRO A 50 32.08 -31.82 55.70
C PRO A 50 33.28 -31.06 56.30
N GLU A 51 33.36 -29.75 55.99
CA GLU A 51 34.15 -28.77 56.76
C GLU A 51 33.19 -27.74 57.40
N THR A 52 33.31 -27.60 58.73
CA THR A 52 32.61 -26.61 59.58
C THR A 52 33.26 -25.22 59.51
N PRO A 53 32.57 -24.15 59.98
CA PRO A 53 32.38 -22.93 59.22
C PRO A 53 33.28 -21.76 59.66
N GLY A 54 33.72 -20.96 58.68
CA GLY A 54 34.33 -19.65 58.91
C GLY A 54 33.29 -18.54 58.87
N THR A 55 33.00 -17.97 60.03
CA THR A 55 32.20 -16.76 60.25
C THR A 55 32.84 -15.54 59.54
N ARG A 56 32.11 -14.89 58.64
CA ARG A 56 32.34 -13.48 58.29
C ARG A 56 31.13 -12.68 58.72
N GLU A 57 31.33 -11.92 59.79
CA GLU A 57 30.40 -10.95 60.33
C GLU A 57 30.13 -9.83 59.32
N ILE A 58 28.86 -9.54 59.07
CA ILE A 58 28.43 -8.31 58.40
C ILE A 58 28.19 -7.27 59.50
N PRO A 59 28.78 -6.07 59.44
CA PRO A 59 28.59 -5.05 60.48
C PRO A 59 27.15 -4.54 60.49
N VAL A 60 26.50 -4.60 61.67
CA VAL A 60 25.21 -3.96 61.95
C VAL A 60 25.47 -2.51 62.35
N PRO A 61 24.91 -1.49 61.67
CA PRO A 61 24.99 -0.12 62.15
C PRO A 61 24.17 0.03 63.43
N THR A 62 24.84 0.46 64.50
CA THR A 62 24.21 0.85 65.77
C THR A 62 23.61 2.25 65.61
N GLY A 63 22.30 2.35 65.63
CA GLY A 63 21.58 3.63 65.58
C GLY A 63 20.09 3.41 65.78
N ALA A 64 19.62 3.62 66.99
CA ALA A 64 18.22 3.48 67.37
C ALA A 64 17.35 4.51 66.63
N ALA A 65 16.52 4.04 65.71
CA ALA A 65 15.34 4.74 65.25
C ALA A 65 14.13 3.84 65.50
N ALA A 66 13.18 4.34 66.28
CA ALA A 66 12.00 3.61 66.72
C ALA A 66 11.21 3.04 65.53
N LEU A 67 10.83 1.76 65.63
CA LEU A 67 9.92 1.12 64.68
C LEU A 67 8.56 1.84 64.72
N PRO A 68 7.90 2.11 63.57
CA PRO A 68 6.56 2.68 63.56
C PRO A 68 5.59 1.69 64.22
N GLY A 69 4.78 2.19 65.15
CA GLY A 69 3.71 1.41 65.78
C GLY A 69 2.61 1.09 64.77
N PHE A 70 2.13 -0.15 64.78
CA PHE A 70 0.94 -0.56 64.05
C PHE A 70 -0.32 0.02 64.71
N GLY A 71 -1.17 0.69 63.93
CA GLY A 71 -2.53 1.03 64.35
C GLY A 71 -3.41 -0.23 64.47
N PRO A 72 -4.60 -0.16 65.11
CA PRO A 72 -5.45 -1.32 65.40
C PRO A 72 -5.89 -2.12 64.16
N ASP A 73 -5.79 -1.52 62.97
CA ASP A 73 -6.29 -2.08 61.71
C ASP A 73 -5.16 -2.55 60.76
N GLY A 74 -3.91 -2.59 61.23
CA GLY A 74 -2.80 -3.24 60.51
C GLY A 74 -2.21 -2.47 59.31
N VAL A 75 -2.53 -1.19 59.13
CA VAL A 75 -1.99 -0.35 58.03
C VAL A 75 -0.89 0.59 58.56
N LEU A 76 0.23 0.69 57.84
CA LEU A 76 1.33 1.61 58.14
C LEU A 76 0.93 3.05 57.79
N ASP A 77 0.83 3.92 58.79
CA ASP A 77 0.56 5.35 58.61
C ASP A 77 1.87 6.12 58.38
N ALA A 78 2.16 6.43 57.11
CA ALA A 78 3.27 7.31 56.74
C ALA A 78 2.73 8.72 56.56
N GLY A 79 2.91 9.57 57.59
CA GLY A 79 2.53 10.97 57.55
C GLY A 79 3.22 11.78 56.43
N PRO A 80 2.72 12.99 56.10
CA PRO A 80 3.16 13.72 54.91
C PRO A 80 4.59 14.23 55.03
N VAL A 81 5.43 13.97 54.01
CA VAL A 81 6.78 14.50 53.89
C VAL A 81 6.71 15.98 53.46
N PRO A 82 7.22 16.96 54.24
CA PRO A 82 7.26 18.36 53.83
C PRO A 82 8.44 18.59 52.87
N GLY A 83 8.17 19.06 51.64
CA GLY A 83 9.21 19.58 50.74
C GLY A 83 9.30 18.97 49.33
N SER A 84 8.18 18.69 48.67
CA SER A 84 8.18 18.35 47.24
C SER A 84 7.40 19.41 46.45
N ASP A 85 8.06 20.53 46.13
CA ASP A 85 7.60 21.36 45.01
C ASP A 85 7.75 20.54 43.73
N PRO A 86 6.73 20.48 42.85
CA PRO A 86 6.84 19.77 41.59
C PRO A 86 7.80 20.52 40.67
N GLU A 87 8.94 19.91 40.39
CA GLU A 87 9.86 20.33 39.34
C GLU A 87 9.07 20.38 38.01
N PRO A 88 9.04 21.51 37.29
CA PRO A 88 8.30 21.59 36.04
C PRO A 88 8.99 20.68 35.02
N ASP A 89 8.25 19.68 34.51
CA ASP A 89 8.64 18.85 33.37
C ASP A 89 9.10 19.75 32.22
N LEU A 90 10.42 19.89 32.06
CA LEU A 90 11.05 20.51 30.91
C LEU A 90 10.91 19.56 29.73
N VAL A 91 9.72 19.49 29.13
CA VAL A 91 9.54 18.92 27.79
C VAL A 91 10.39 19.77 26.85
N PRO A 92 11.49 19.26 26.25
CA PRO A 92 12.24 20.04 25.30
C PRO A 92 11.33 20.35 24.12
N PRO A 93 11.29 21.60 23.62
CA PRO A 93 10.44 21.93 22.48
C PRO A 93 10.84 21.03 21.32
N LYS A 94 9.87 20.31 20.74
CA LYS A 94 10.04 19.61 19.47
C LYS A 94 10.47 20.63 18.43
N SER A 95 11.78 20.75 18.20
CA SER A 95 12.31 21.54 17.10
C SER A 95 11.73 20.97 15.81
N SER A 96 10.87 21.74 15.16
CA SER A 96 10.35 21.39 13.85
C SER A 96 11.50 21.49 12.85
N ARG A 97 12.17 20.35 12.62
CA ARG A 97 13.07 20.16 11.45
C ARG A 97 12.32 20.23 10.10
N ALA A 98 11.06 20.69 10.09
CA ALA A 98 10.15 20.70 8.96
C ALA A 98 10.55 21.71 7.87
N GLY A 99 11.22 22.82 8.22
CA GLY A 99 11.55 23.88 7.25
C GLY A 99 12.73 23.56 6.33
N ARG A 100 13.77 22.87 6.82
CA ARG A 100 15.01 22.61 6.06
C ARG A 100 14.85 21.49 5.03
N ASN A 101 13.95 20.55 5.31
CA ASN A 101 13.68 19.43 4.43
C ASN A 101 12.73 19.79 3.29
N LEU A 102 11.95 20.88 3.40
CA LEU A 102 11.00 21.27 2.36
C LEU A 102 11.69 21.74 1.07
N VAL A 103 12.77 22.52 1.19
CA VAL A 103 13.55 22.96 0.02
C VAL A 103 14.24 21.76 -0.64
N ALA A 104 14.81 20.85 0.15
CA ALA A 104 15.40 19.61 -0.36
C ALA A 104 14.35 18.72 -1.05
N ALA A 105 13.15 18.61 -0.47
CA ALA A 105 12.02 17.88 -1.03
C ALA A 105 11.59 18.41 -2.40
N ILE A 106 11.41 19.73 -2.50
CA ILE A 106 11.07 20.40 -3.75
C ILE A 106 12.19 20.20 -4.78
N GLY A 107 13.45 20.33 -4.36
CA GLY A 107 14.61 20.11 -5.23
C GLY A 107 14.67 18.71 -5.81
N VAL A 108 14.47 17.67 -4.99
CA VAL A 108 14.43 16.27 -5.45
C VAL A 108 13.24 16.03 -6.37
N GLY A 109 12.05 16.54 -6.03
CA GLY A 109 10.85 16.41 -6.88
C GLY A 109 11.02 17.05 -8.26
N LEU A 110 11.58 18.27 -8.30
CA LEU A 110 11.87 18.97 -9.56
C LEU A 110 12.95 18.27 -10.37
N ALA A 111 14.01 17.77 -9.72
CA ALA A 111 15.07 17.03 -10.40
C ALA A 111 14.52 15.73 -11.01
N LEU A 112 13.72 14.97 -10.26
CA LEU A 112 13.09 13.74 -10.76
C LEU A 112 12.11 14.03 -11.91
N GLY A 113 11.28 15.07 -11.76
CA GLY A 113 10.39 15.54 -12.82
C GLY A 113 11.15 15.96 -14.08
N ALA A 114 12.29 16.65 -13.92
CA ALA A 114 13.16 17.04 -15.03
C ALA A 114 13.80 15.82 -15.70
N VAL A 115 14.26 14.82 -14.95
CA VAL A 115 14.79 13.57 -15.51
C VAL A 115 13.71 12.82 -16.30
N ILE A 116 12.50 12.72 -15.76
CA ILE A 116 11.36 12.10 -16.44
C ILE A 116 11.03 12.84 -17.73
N LEU A 117 10.85 14.17 -17.68
CA LEU A 117 10.51 14.96 -18.87
C LEU A 117 11.64 15.00 -19.90
N ALA A 118 12.90 15.14 -19.47
CA ALA A 118 14.04 15.15 -20.39
C ALA A 118 14.22 13.80 -21.08
N SER A 119 14.13 12.69 -20.33
CA SER A 119 14.19 11.35 -20.93
C SER A 119 13.02 11.11 -21.88
N LEU A 120 11.81 11.55 -21.54
CA LEU A 120 10.64 11.39 -22.39
C LEU A 120 10.69 12.23 -23.67
N LEU A 121 11.13 13.49 -23.59
CA LEU A 121 11.05 14.45 -24.70
C LEU A 121 12.30 14.47 -25.61
N VAL A 122 13.47 14.09 -25.10
CA VAL A 122 14.72 14.11 -25.87
C VAL A 122 15.00 12.76 -26.52
N TYR A 123 14.83 11.67 -25.78
CA TYR A 123 15.09 10.32 -26.28
C TYR A 123 14.15 9.32 -25.59
N PRO A 124 12.92 9.12 -26.11
CA PRO A 124 11.89 8.29 -25.49
C PRO A 124 12.37 6.91 -24.98
N PRO A 125 13.29 6.19 -25.65
CA PRO A 125 13.80 4.94 -25.11
C PRO A 125 14.55 5.08 -23.77
N ALA A 126 15.16 6.23 -23.46
CA ALA A 126 15.75 6.47 -22.14
C ALA A 126 14.72 6.51 -21.01
N PHE A 127 13.48 6.94 -21.30
CA PHE A 127 12.39 6.91 -20.32
C PHE A 127 12.10 5.47 -19.86
N LEU A 128 12.27 4.47 -20.74
CA LEU A 128 12.11 3.05 -20.36
C LEU A 128 13.11 2.61 -19.29
N LEU A 129 14.32 3.16 -19.29
CA LEU A 129 15.30 2.87 -18.23
C LEU A 129 14.87 3.49 -16.91
N VAL A 130 14.41 4.74 -16.92
CA VAL A 130 13.90 5.43 -15.73
C VAL A 130 12.69 4.69 -15.16
N LEU A 131 11.73 4.36 -16.02
CA LEU A 131 10.55 3.57 -15.67
C LEU A 131 10.97 2.20 -15.13
N GLY A 132 11.82 1.46 -15.85
CA GLY A 132 12.28 0.13 -15.46
C GLY A 132 12.93 0.10 -14.08
N VAL A 133 13.80 1.07 -13.78
CA VAL A 133 14.42 1.20 -12.45
C VAL A 133 13.35 1.49 -11.38
N ALA A 134 12.42 2.42 -11.63
CA ALA A 134 11.36 2.73 -10.68
C ALA A 134 10.45 1.52 -10.40
N ILE A 135 10.06 0.76 -11.43
CA ILE A 135 9.21 -0.44 -11.29
C ILE A 135 9.95 -1.56 -10.58
N LEU A 136 11.23 -1.79 -10.87
CA LEU A 136 12.03 -2.80 -10.16
C LEU A 136 12.14 -2.46 -8.66
N ILE A 137 12.36 -1.19 -8.32
CA ILE A 137 12.38 -0.75 -6.92
C ILE A 137 10.99 -0.93 -6.28
N GLY A 138 9.91 -0.55 -6.98
CA GLY A 138 8.54 -0.74 -6.51
C GLY A 138 8.19 -2.20 -6.25
N VAL A 139 8.63 -3.13 -7.11
CA VAL A 139 8.48 -4.58 -6.89
C VAL A 139 9.23 -5.01 -5.62
N VAL A 140 10.47 -4.57 -5.42
CA VAL A 140 11.24 -4.90 -4.20
C VAL A 140 10.56 -4.36 -2.95
N GLU A 141 10.09 -3.10 -2.96
CA GLU A 141 9.40 -2.49 -1.82
C GLU A 141 8.10 -3.22 -1.50
N LEU A 142 7.28 -3.51 -2.51
CA LEU A 142 6.01 -4.22 -2.32
C LEU A 142 6.23 -5.65 -1.81
N VAL A 143 7.20 -6.38 -2.35
CA VAL A 143 7.53 -7.74 -1.88
C VAL A 143 7.97 -7.69 -0.42
N ARG A 144 8.85 -6.76 -0.03
CA ARG A 144 9.31 -6.62 1.36
C ARG A 144 8.18 -6.25 2.32
N ALA A 145 7.27 -5.37 1.90
CA ALA A 145 6.09 -5.02 2.68
C ALA A 145 5.18 -6.25 2.92
N LEU A 146 4.96 -7.05 1.88
CA LEU A 146 4.15 -8.28 1.97
C LEU A 146 4.84 -9.38 2.78
N GLU A 147 6.17 -9.46 2.74
CA GLU A 147 6.98 -10.33 3.59
C GLU A 147 6.86 -9.96 5.07
N ALA A 148 6.78 -8.67 5.40
CA ALA A 148 6.50 -8.22 6.76
C ALA A 148 5.11 -8.66 7.25
N GLY A 149 4.14 -8.78 6.34
CA GLY A 149 2.83 -9.41 6.59
C GLY A 149 2.83 -10.94 6.59
N GLY A 150 3.99 -11.56 6.40
CA GLY A 150 4.20 -13.00 6.47
C GLY A 150 4.09 -13.73 5.12
N ALA A 151 3.83 -13.08 4.00
CA ALA A 151 3.76 -13.70 2.67
C ALA A 151 5.10 -13.63 1.93
N ARG A 152 5.61 -14.76 1.42
CA ARG A 152 6.94 -14.85 0.80
C ARG A 152 6.84 -14.97 -0.72
N ALA A 153 6.58 -13.86 -1.39
CA ALA A 153 6.53 -13.83 -2.85
C ALA A 153 7.95 -14.06 -3.44
N PRO A 154 8.11 -14.92 -4.47
CA PRO A 154 9.43 -15.24 -5.00
C PRO A 154 10.00 -14.06 -5.80
N LEU A 155 10.93 -13.31 -5.20
CA LEU A 155 11.44 -12.06 -5.77
C LEU A 155 12.16 -12.25 -7.11
N ALA A 156 12.97 -13.31 -7.25
CA ALA A 156 13.75 -13.55 -8.46
C ALA A 156 12.88 -13.67 -9.74
N PRO A 157 11.86 -14.55 -9.82
CA PRO A 157 10.99 -14.61 -11.00
C PRO A 157 10.20 -13.32 -11.21
N LEU A 158 9.88 -12.56 -10.15
CA LEU A 158 9.20 -11.26 -10.29
C LEU A 158 10.10 -10.20 -10.94
N LEU A 159 11.37 -10.11 -10.55
CA LEU A 159 12.31 -9.16 -11.14
C LEU A 159 12.62 -9.50 -12.61
N VAL A 160 12.88 -10.78 -12.91
CA VAL A 160 13.10 -11.24 -14.29
C VAL A 160 11.84 -11.03 -15.13
N GLY A 161 10.67 -11.38 -14.58
CA GLY A 161 9.38 -11.15 -15.22
C GLY A 161 9.09 -9.69 -15.47
N THR A 162 9.46 -8.80 -14.56
CA THR A 162 9.33 -7.33 -14.73
C THR A 162 10.13 -6.85 -15.94
N VAL A 163 11.41 -7.23 -16.03
CA VAL A 163 12.25 -6.87 -17.18
C VAL A 163 11.66 -7.45 -18.47
N ALA A 164 11.22 -8.70 -18.46
CA ALA A 164 10.60 -9.35 -19.61
C ALA A 164 9.30 -8.67 -20.05
N MET A 165 8.44 -8.26 -19.11
CA MET A 165 7.19 -7.56 -19.39
C MET A 165 7.44 -6.21 -20.04
N LEU A 166 8.35 -5.40 -19.50
CA LEU A 166 8.67 -4.09 -20.07
C LEU A 166 9.35 -4.23 -21.45
N ALA A 167 10.27 -5.18 -21.60
CA ALA A 167 10.96 -5.42 -22.87
C ALA A 167 10.01 -5.95 -23.96
N LEU A 168 9.14 -6.92 -23.63
CA LEU A 168 8.21 -7.49 -24.60
C LEU A 168 7.05 -6.55 -24.89
N ALA A 169 6.61 -5.71 -23.94
CA ALA A 169 5.69 -4.61 -24.23
C ALA A 169 6.26 -3.67 -25.30
N TRP A 170 7.54 -3.33 -25.20
CA TRP A 170 8.23 -2.48 -26.18
C TRP A 170 8.40 -3.16 -27.55
N LEU A 171 8.86 -4.42 -27.56
CA LEU A 171 9.25 -5.12 -28.80
C LEU A 171 8.08 -5.77 -29.55
N ARG A 172 7.01 -6.12 -28.84
CA ARG A 172 5.90 -6.95 -29.34
C ARG A 172 4.52 -6.35 -29.00
N GLY A 173 4.47 -5.18 -28.36
CA GLY A 173 3.20 -4.56 -27.97
C GLY A 173 2.44 -5.35 -26.91
N ALA A 174 1.11 -5.24 -26.95
CA ALA A 174 0.22 -5.83 -25.94
C ALA A 174 0.34 -7.36 -25.85
N ASP A 175 0.50 -8.04 -26.99
CA ASP A 175 0.69 -9.50 -27.03
C ASP A 175 1.96 -9.91 -26.27
N GLY A 176 3.04 -9.16 -26.47
CA GLY A 176 4.29 -9.35 -25.73
C GLY A 176 4.14 -9.21 -24.23
N LEU A 177 3.44 -8.16 -23.81
CA LEU A 177 3.16 -7.90 -22.40
C LEU A 177 2.36 -9.03 -21.76
N VAL A 178 1.30 -9.51 -22.42
CA VAL A 178 0.47 -10.61 -21.93
C VAL A 178 1.26 -11.91 -21.86
N VAL A 179 2.02 -12.24 -22.90
CA VAL A 179 2.88 -13.44 -22.92
C VAL A 179 3.90 -13.38 -21.78
N ALA A 180 4.59 -12.25 -21.59
CA ALA A 180 5.56 -12.08 -20.52
C ALA A 180 4.92 -12.23 -19.12
N PHE A 181 3.72 -11.66 -18.93
CA PHE A 181 2.97 -11.81 -17.69
C PHE A 181 2.60 -13.27 -17.42
N LEU A 182 2.05 -13.98 -18.41
CA LEU A 182 1.69 -15.39 -18.26
C LEU A 182 2.92 -16.26 -17.95
N LEU A 183 4.04 -16.03 -18.62
CA LEU A 183 5.30 -16.72 -18.32
C LEU A 183 5.81 -16.39 -16.90
N THR A 184 5.63 -15.16 -16.44
CA THR A 184 5.98 -14.75 -15.07
C THR A 184 5.11 -15.47 -14.05
N VAL A 185 3.80 -15.56 -14.27
CA VAL A 185 2.87 -16.32 -13.41
C VAL A 185 3.32 -17.78 -13.34
N VAL A 186 3.59 -18.40 -14.48
CA VAL A 186 4.09 -19.78 -14.55
C VAL A 186 5.41 -19.93 -13.77
N ALA A 187 6.36 -18.99 -13.94
CA ALA A 187 7.64 -19.00 -13.22
C ALA A 187 7.45 -18.87 -11.69
N VAL A 188 6.54 -18.01 -11.23
CA VAL A 188 6.20 -17.86 -9.81
C VAL A 188 5.65 -19.17 -9.23
N LEU A 189 4.73 -19.82 -9.96
CA LEU A 189 4.13 -21.10 -9.54
C LEU A 189 5.18 -22.21 -9.47
N PHE A 190 6.03 -22.34 -10.49
CA PHE A 190 7.11 -23.33 -10.50
C PHE A 190 8.15 -23.08 -9.42
N TRP A 191 8.49 -21.82 -9.16
CA TRP A 191 9.42 -21.47 -8.09
C TRP A 191 8.89 -21.93 -6.73
N ARG A 192 7.63 -21.58 -6.42
CA ARG A 192 7.00 -21.98 -5.16
C ARG A 192 6.76 -23.48 -5.06
N LEU A 193 6.61 -24.19 -6.18
CA LEU A 193 6.52 -25.64 -6.19
C LEU A 193 7.82 -26.29 -5.70
N GLY A 194 8.98 -25.70 -6.00
CA GLY A 194 10.29 -26.18 -5.57
C GLY A 194 10.59 -25.96 -4.07
N ASP A 195 9.98 -24.94 -3.47
CA ASP A 195 10.18 -24.58 -2.06
C ASP A 195 9.35 -25.43 -1.07
N GLY A 196 8.45 -26.30 -1.59
CA GLY A 196 7.59 -27.15 -0.78
C GLY A 196 6.18 -26.58 -0.50
N PRO A 197 5.31 -27.34 0.17
CA PRO A 197 3.88 -27.04 0.27
C PRO A 197 3.53 -25.94 1.29
N GLU A 198 4.42 -25.65 2.24
CA GLU A 198 4.14 -24.69 3.32
C GLU A 198 3.91 -23.28 2.76
N GLY A 199 2.73 -22.72 3.03
CA GLY A 199 2.36 -21.38 2.57
C GLY A 199 2.23 -21.24 1.05
N TYR A 200 2.25 -22.34 0.28
CA TYR A 200 2.29 -22.30 -1.19
C TYR A 200 1.21 -21.39 -1.79
N LEU A 201 -0.06 -21.58 -1.42
CA LEU A 201 -1.17 -20.81 -1.99
C LEU A 201 -1.02 -19.32 -1.70
N ARG A 202 -0.72 -18.96 -0.44
CA ARG A 202 -0.53 -17.57 -0.03
C ARG A 202 0.59 -16.94 -0.85
N ASP A 203 1.78 -17.54 -0.83
CA ASP A 203 2.97 -16.97 -1.46
C ASP A 203 2.85 -16.92 -3.00
N ALA A 204 2.22 -17.92 -3.61
CA ALA A 204 1.90 -17.93 -5.03
C ALA A 204 0.89 -16.83 -5.41
N THR A 205 -0.22 -16.70 -4.68
CA THR A 205 -1.21 -15.64 -4.93
C THR A 205 -0.61 -14.25 -4.70
N THR A 206 0.25 -14.08 -3.70
CA THR A 206 1.01 -12.85 -3.46
C THR A 206 1.95 -12.55 -4.63
N GLY A 207 2.69 -13.54 -5.14
CA GLY A 207 3.55 -13.35 -6.31
C GLY A 207 2.76 -12.97 -7.57
N VAL A 208 1.64 -13.64 -7.84
CA VAL A 208 0.77 -13.30 -8.97
C VAL A 208 0.16 -11.90 -8.80
N PHE A 209 -0.24 -11.53 -7.58
CA PHE A 209 -0.71 -10.19 -7.26
C PHE A 209 0.36 -9.13 -7.53
N VAL A 210 1.60 -9.35 -7.08
CA VAL A 210 2.71 -8.41 -7.35
C VAL A 210 2.95 -8.27 -8.85
N ALA A 211 2.99 -9.36 -9.61
CA ALA A 211 3.17 -9.34 -11.06
C ALA A 211 2.03 -8.62 -11.79
N LEU A 212 0.79 -8.79 -11.34
CA LEU A 212 -0.37 -8.12 -11.90
C LEU A 212 -0.39 -6.63 -11.55
N TYR A 213 -0.13 -6.30 -10.29
CA TYR A 213 -0.33 -4.96 -9.78
C TYR A 213 0.77 -3.99 -10.22
N VAL A 214 2.04 -4.42 -10.23
CA VAL A 214 3.16 -3.51 -10.48
C VAL A 214 3.65 -3.59 -11.94
N PRO A 215 4.33 -4.66 -12.39
CA PRO A 215 4.94 -4.66 -13.71
C PRO A 215 3.92 -4.78 -14.85
N LEU A 216 2.81 -5.51 -14.70
CA LEU A 216 1.78 -5.58 -15.74
C LEU A 216 1.11 -4.21 -15.94
N LEU A 217 0.68 -3.54 -14.87
CA LEU A 217 0.10 -2.20 -14.95
C LEU A 217 1.10 -1.17 -15.50
N ALA A 218 2.36 -1.24 -15.08
CA ALA A 218 3.42 -0.40 -15.65
C ALA A 218 3.69 -0.69 -17.13
N GLY A 219 3.49 -1.93 -17.58
CA GLY A 219 3.59 -2.32 -18.98
C GLY A 219 2.67 -1.51 -19.89
N PHE A 220 1.49 -1.08 -19.42
CA PHE A 220 0.61 -0.19 -20.18
C PHE A 220 1.20 1.21 -20.40
N CYS A 221 2.05 1.70 -19.49
CA CYS A 221 2.82 2.93 -19.71
C CYS A 221 3.85 2.75 -20.84
N VAL A 222 4.47 1.56 -20.94
CA VAL A 222 5.33 1.23 -22.09
C VAL A 222 4.51 1.21 -23.38
N LEU A 223 3.32 0.60 -23.37
CA LEU A 223 2.45 0.55 -24.55
C LEU A 223 1.99 1.95 -25.01
N LEU A 224 1.79 2.89 -24.08
CA LEU A 224 1.54 4.30 -24.43
C LEU A 224 2.71 4.94 -25.16
N LEU A 225 3.94 4.50 -24.92
CA LEU A 225 5.17 5.05 -25.48
C LEU A 225 5.54 4.47 -26.86
N VAL A 226 5.02 3.28 -27.21
CA VAL A 226 5.36 2.57 -28.45
C VAL A 226 5.03 3.35 -29.73
N PRO A 227 3.85 4.01 -29.85
CA PRO A 227 3.53 4.82 -31.03
C PRO A 227 4.47 6.01 -31.24
N ASP A 228 4.50 6.56 -32.47
CA ASP A 228 5.33 7.74 -32.79
C ASP A 228 4.97 8.98 -31.97
N ASP A 229 3.70 9.15 -31.62
CA ASP A 229 3.18 10.18 -30.72
C ASP A 229 3.25 9.78 -29.23
N GLY A 230 3.98 8.70 -28.91
CA GLY A 230 4.01 8.07 -27.60
C GLY A 230 4.47 8.98 -26.46
N ALA A 231 5.38 9.92 -26.75
CA ALA A 231 5.79 10.93 -25.78
C ALA A 231 4.61 11.82 -25.33
N VAL A 232 3.73 12.20 -26.26
CA VAL A 232 2.54 13.02 -25.98
C VAL A 232 1.49 12.19 -25.22
N ARG A 233 1.35 10.90 -25.55
CA ARG A 233 0.45 9.98 -24.84
C ARG A 233 0.86 9.77 -23.38
N VAL A 234 2.15 9.55 -23.13
CA VAL A 234 2.70 9.44 -21.77
C VAL A 234 2.61 10.78 -21.04
N LEU A 235 2.82 11.92 -21.74
CA LEU A 235 2.63 13.24 -21.15
C LEU A 235 1.17 13.49 -20.75
N ALA A 236 0.20 13.12 -21.58
CA ALA A 236 -1.22 13.20 -21.26
C ALA A 236 -1.53 12.42 -19.98
N PHE A 237 -1.03 11.19 -19.89
CA PHE A 237 -1.18 10.35 -18.71
C PHE A 237 -0.56 10.97 -17.45
N ILE A 238 0.75 11.29 -17.47
CA ILE A 238 1.46 11.80 -16.28
C ILE A 238 0.92 13.16 -15.86
N ALA A 239 0.72 14.09 -16.80
CA ALA A 239 0.23 15.42 -16.48
C ALA A 239 -1.18 15.37 -15.88
N THR A 240 -2.06 14.50 -16.38
CA THR A 240 -3.40 14.34 -15.81
C THR A 240 -3.36 13.75 -14.41
N VAL A 241 -2.52 12.75 -14.12
CA VAL A 241 -2.37 12.23 -12.74
C VAL A 241 -1.76 13.28 -11.80
N VAL A 242 -0.77 14.06 -12.24
CA VAL A 242 -0.28 15.21 -11.45
C VAL A 242 -1.40 16.23 -11.22
N GLY A 243 -2.25 16.48 -12.22
CA GLY A 243 -3.44 17.30 -12.12
C GLY A 243 -4.45 16.78 -11.09
N ASN A 244 -4.62 15.46 -10.98
CA ASN A 244 -5.46 14.81 -9.95
C ASN A 244 -5.01 15.21 -8.56
N ASP A 245 -3.70 15.11 -8.28
CA ASP A 245 -3.16 15.34 -6.94
C ASP A 245 -3.21 16.82 -6.58
N VAL A 246 -2.84 17.70 -7.53
CA VAL A 246 -2.89 19.15 -7.34
C VAL A 246 -4.33 19.63 -7.16
N GLY A 247 -5.25 19.19 -8.01
CA GLY A 247 -6.67 19.55 -7.94
C GLY A 247 -7.31 19.04 -6.65
N GLY A 248 -7.02 17.79 -6.30
CA GLY A 248 -7.55 17.14 -5.10
C GLY A 248 -7.06 17.77 -3.82
N TYR A 249 -5.76 18.04 -3.72
CA TYR A 249 -5.17 18.73 -2.59
C TYR A 249 -5.73 20.16 -2.47
N THR A 250 -5.77 20.92 -3.57
CA THR A 250 -6.21 22.33 -3.54
C THR A 250 -7.69 22.43 -3.13
N ALA A 251 -8.58 21.66 -3.76
CA ALA A 251 -9.99 21.67 -3.40
C ALA A 251 -10.25 21.06 -2.02
N GLY A 252 -9.49 20.03 -1.65
CA GLY A 252 -9.56 19.42 -0.32
C GLY A 252 -9.17 20.37 0.80
N VAL A 253 -8.14 21.19 0.62
CA VAL A 253 -7.70 22.19 1.61
C VAL A 253 -8.67 23.37 1.69
N LEU A 254 -9.18 23.85 0.56
CA LEU A 254 -10.05 25.03 0.52
C LEU A 254 -11.51 24.73 0.92
N PHE A 255 -12.02 23.56 0.53
CA PHE A 255 -13.44 23.23 0.61
C PHE A 255 -13.73 21.90 1.29
N GLY A 256 -12.72 21.12 1.68
CA GLY A 256 -12.90 19.77 2.22
C GLY A 256 -13.71 19.77 3.52
N ARG A 257 -14.88 19.14 3.47
CA ARG A 257 -15.76 18.98 4.63
C ARG A 257 -16.22 17.55 4.82
N HIS A 258 -16.37 16.79 3.73
CA HIS A 258 -16.92 15.44 3.78
C HIS A 258 -15.85 14.41 3.43
N PRO A 259 -15.31 13.66 4.41
CA PRO A 259 -14.34 12.60 4.13
C PRO A 259 -14.97 11.51 3.28
N MET A 260 -14.22 11.05 2.26
CA MET A 260 -14.66 10.02 1.33
C MET A 260 -14.51 8.61 1.92
N ALA A 261 -13.39 8.33 2.59
CA ALA A 261 -13.08 7.02 3.15
C ALA A 261 -12.53 7.15 4.58
N PRO A 262 -13.38 7.46 5.59
CA PRO A 262 -12.92 7.76 6.96
C PRO A 262 -12.09 6.64 7.59
N SER A 263 -12.43 5.38 7.29
CA SER A 263 -11.76 4.19 7.80
C SER A 263 -10.47 3.84 7.06
N VAL A 264 -10.13 4.49 5.94
CA VAL A 264 -8.96 4.13 5.08
C VAL A 264 -8.05 5.35 4.84
N SER A 265 -8.63 6.49 4.48
CA SER A 265 -7.90 7.74 4.25
C SER A 265 -8.74 8.92 4.76
N PRO A 266 -8.59 9.28 6.05
CA PRO A 266 -9.37 10.36 6.67
C PRO A 266 -9.19 11.73 6.01
N LYS A 267 -8.09 11.92 5.27
CA LYS A 267 -7.71 13.18 4.63
C LYS A 267 -8.31 13.36 3.23
N LYS A 268 -8.82 12.30 2.60
CA LYS A 268 -9.47 12.40 1.28
C LYS A 268 -10.92 12.83 1.46
N SER A 269 -11.34 13.88 0.75
CA SER A 269 -12.71 14.41 0.80
C SER A 269 -13.41 14.31 -0.56
N TRP A 270 -14.75 14.32 -0.54
CA TRP A 270 -15.56 14.39 -1.76
C TRP A 270 -15.36 15.70 -2.52
N GLU A 271 -15.15 16.81 -1.83
CA GLU A 271 -14.82 18.08 -2.47
C GLU A 271 -13.44 18.06 -3.14
N GLY A 272 -12.47 17.38 -2.52
CA GLY A 272 -11.17 17.11 -3.13
C GLY A 272 -11.33 16.33 -4.43
N MET A 273 -12.11 15.25 -4.41
CA MET A 273 -12.39 14.46 -5.62
C MET A 273 -13.04 15.27 -6.75
N ALA A 274 -13.99 16.14 -6.44
CA ALA A 274 -14.57 17.04 -7.43
C ALA A 274 -13.51 17.97 -8.03
N GLY A 275 -12.60 18.51 -7.20
CA GLY A 275 -11.45 19.29 -7.66
C GLY A 275 -10.50 18.51 -8.56
N SER A 276 -10.19 17.25 -8.19
CA SER A 276 -9.39 16.34 -9.00
C SER A 276 -10.00 16.10 -10.38
N ILE A 277 -11.30 15.82 -10.46
CA ILE A 277 -12.01 15.61 -11.73
C ILE A 277 -11.89 16.85 -12.62
N VAL A 278 -12.20 18.04 -12.08
CA VAL A 278 -12.15 19.28 -12.85
C VAL A 278 -10.73 19.57 -13.35
N ALA A 279 -9.73 19.42 -12.49
CA ALA A 279 -8.33 19.63 -12.86
C ALA A 279 -7.86 18.62 -13.92
N CYS A 280 -8.21 17.35 -13.76
CA CYS A 280 -7.86 16.31 -14.73
C CYS A 280 -8.49 16.58 -16.10
N ILE A 281 -9.77 16.97 -16.15
CA ILE A 281 -10.44 17.33 -17.41
C ILE A 281 -9.76 18.54 -18.05
N ALA A 282 -9.44 19.57 -17.26
CA ALA A 282 -8.77 20.78 -17.75
C ALA A 282 -7.37 20.50 -18.31
N VAL A 283 -6.65 19.51 -17.75
CA VAL A 283 -5.33 19.09 -18.24
C VAL A 283 -5.43 18.15 -19.44
N ALA A 284 -6.28 17.12 -19.36
CA ALA A 284 -6.40 16.08 -20.39
C ALA A 284 -6.97 16.63 -21.70
N THR A 285 -7.99 17.48 -21.64
CA THR A 285 -8.69 18.01 -22.82
C THR A 285 -7.77 18.69 -23.82
N PRO A 286 -6.95 19.70 -23.46
CA PRO A 286 -6.06 20.35 -24.40
C PRO A 286 -4.96 19.42 -24.94
N ILE A 287 -4.45 18.48 -24.13
CA ILE A 287 -3.42 17.55 -24.60
C ILE A 287 -4.00 16.58 -25.64
N VAL A 288 -5.21 16.05 -25.39
CA VAL A 288 -5.89 15.17 -26.35
C VAL A 288 -6.25 15.92 -27.64
N THR A 289 -6.77 17.14 -27.56
CA THR A 289 -7.21 17.88 -28.76
C THR A 289 -6.05 18.50 -29.55
N LEU A 290 -5.12 19.17 -28.87
CA LEU A 290 -4.04 19.91 -29.52
C LEU A 290 -2.79 19.06 -29.74
N GLY A 291 -2.53 18.11 -28.84
CA GLY A 291 -1.34 17.25 -28.90
C GLY A 291 -1.56 15.97 -29.70
N LEU A 292 -2.72 15.33 -29.56
CA LEU A 292 -3.04 14.04 -30.20
C LEU A 292 -4.04 14.16 -31.36
N GLY A 293 -4.57 15.36 -31.64
CA GLY A 293 -5.58 15.57 -32.68
C GLY A 293 -6.92 14.86 -32.41
N GLY A 294 -7.16 14.44 -31.17
CA GLY A 294 -8.38 13.76 -30.76
C GLY A 294 -9.56 14.70 -30.52
N PRO A 295 -10.77 14.13 -30.33
CA PRO A 295 -11.94 14.92 -30.00
C PRO A 295 -11.90 15.46 -28.56
N TRP A 296 -12.51 16.63 -28.32
CA TRP A 296 -12.56 17.26 -27.00
C TRP A 296 -13.22 16.38 -25.94
N TRP A 297 -14.28 15.64 -26.31
CA TRP A 297 -14.96 14.72 -25.40
C TRP A 297 -14.05 13.58 -24.97
N GLY A 298 -13.07 13.22 -25.80
CA GLY A 298 -12.07 12.21 -25.50
C GLY A 298 -11.19 12.60 -24.33
N GLY A 299 -10.75 13.86 -24.28
CA GLY A 299 -10.00 14.38 -23.15
C GLY A 299 -10.84 14.58 -21.89
N VAL A 300 -12.14 14.90 -22.02
CA VAL A 300 -13.06 14.90 -20.87
C VAL A 300 -13.17 13.50 -20.25
N LEU A 301 -13.37 12.47 -21.09
CA LEU A 301 -13.44 11.08 -20.64
C LEU A 301 -12.13 10.63 -19.99
N LEU A 302 -10.98 10.94 -20.61
CA LEU A 302 -9.67 10.64 -20.07
C LEU A 302 -9.48 11.29 -18.70
N GLY A 303 -9.74 12.59 -18.58
CA GLY A 303 -9.59 13.33 -17.32
C GLY A 303 -10.47 12.77 -16.20
N ALA A 304 -11.75 12.53 -16.47
CA ALA A 304 -12.66 11.96 -15.48
C ALA A 304 -12.24 10.54 -15.04
N ALA A 305 -11.86 9.69 -15.99
CA ALA A 305 -11.44 8.32 -15.69
C ALA A 305 -10.11 8.27 -14.93
N LEU A 306 -9.14 9.13 -15.26
CA LEU A 306 -7.86 9.20 -14.56
C LEU A 306 -8.03 9.72 -13.13
N ALA A 307 -8.90 10.71 -12.89
CA ALA A 307 -9.21 11.17 -11.54
C ALA A 307 -9.75 10.04 -10.64
N VAL A 308 -10.66 9.22 -11.17
CA VAL A 308 -11.23 8.07 -10.44
C VAL A 308 -10.17 7.00 -10.19
N THR A 309 -9.44 6.60 -11.24
CA THR A 309 -8.47 5.50 -11.15
C THR A 309 -7.27 5.85 -10.27
N ALA A 310 -6.76 7.08 -10.35
CA ALA A 310 -5.69 7.57 -9.48
C ALA A 310 -6.17 7.56 -8.02
N THR A 311 -7.38 8.06 -7.75
CA THR A 311 -7.95 8.06 -6.40
C THR A 311 -8.14 6.64 -5.85
N VAL A 312 -8.62 5.71 -6.67
CA VAL A 312 -8.78 4.29 -6.33
C VAL A 312 -7.43 3.64 -6.07
N GLY A 313 -6.40 3.96 -6.86
CA GLY A 313 -5.03 3.48 -6.68
C GLY A 313 -4.49 3.80 -5.29
N ASP A 314 -4.51 5.08 -4.90
CA ASP A 314 -4.08 5.53 -3.57
C ASP A 314 -4.87 4.88 -2.42
N LEU A 315 -6.18 4.69 -2.62
CA LEU A 315 -7.04 4.05 -1.62
C LEU A 315 -6.71 2.56 -1.50
N GLY A 316 -6.44 1.90 -2.62
CA GLY A 316 -5.99 0.51 -2.68
C GLY A 316 -4.67 0.33 -1.93
N GLU A 317 -3.70 1.22 -2.17
CA GLU A 317 -2.44 1.19 -1.44
C GLU A 317 -2.66 1.46 0.07
N SER A 318 -3.46 2.46 0.41
CA SER A 318 -3.81 2.75 1.81
C SER A 318 -4.46 1.56 2.51
N LEU A 319 -5.26 0.76 1.80
CA LEU A 319 -5.84 -0.49 2.32
C LEU A 319 -4.76 -1.56 2.55
N ILE A 320 -3.85 -1.77 1.60
CA ILE A 320 -2.75 -2.73 1.73
C ILE A 320 -1.89 -2.37 2.95
N LYS A 321 -1.53 -1.08 3.12
CA LYS A 321 -0.73 -0.62 4.26
C LYS A 321 -1.41 -0.90 5.59
N ARG A 322 -2.72 -0.68 5.67
CA ARG A 322 -3.52 -0.94 6.88
C ARG A 322 -3.66 -2.43 7.20
N ASP A 323 -3.85 -3.27 6.19
CA ASP A 323 -3.93 -4.72 6.36
C ASP A 323 -2.61 -5.29 6.88
N LEU A 324 -1.49 -4.77 6.39
CA LEU A 324 -0.14 -5.14 6.81
C LEU A 324 0.31 -4.47 8.13
N GLY A 325 -0.47 -3.53 8.68
CA GLY A 325 -0.09 -2.77 9.87
C GLY A 325 1.12 -1.86 9.69
N ILE A 326 1.51 -1.54 8.45
CA ILE A 326 2.62 -0.66 8.10
C ILE A 326 2.12 0.73 7.71
N LYS A 327 3.00 1.73 7.78
CA LYS A 327 2.66 3.12 7.42
C LYS A 327 3.17 3.53 6.04
N ASP A 328 4.37 3.12 5.68
CA ASP A 328 5.07 3.46 4.45
C ASP A 328 5.61 2.14 3.83
N MET A 329 5.60 2.02 2.49
CA MET A 329 6.03 0.78 1.80
C MET A 329 7.56 0.60 1.81
N GLY A 330 8.32 1.67 2.02
CA GLY A 330 9.77 1.67 2.02
C GLY A 330 10.36 2.97 2.59
N THR A 331 11.68 3.00 2.74
CA THR A 331 12.44 4.15 3.29
C THR A 331 13.44 4.72 2.28
N LEU A 332 13.30 4.37 1.00
CA LEU A 332 14.35 4.57 -0.01
C LEU A 332 14.59 6.06 -0.32
N LEU A 333 13.59 6.92 -0.13
CA LEU A 333 13.75 8.38 -0.21
C LEU A 333 13.60 9.03 1.18
N PRO A 334 14.69 9.61 1.74
CA PRO A 334 14.65 10.30 3.03
C PRO A 334 13.55 11.38 3.05
N GLY A 335 12.53 11.16 3.87
CA GLY A 335 11.41 12.08 4.07
C GLY A 335 10.29 12.05 3.03
N HIS A 336 10.28 11.10 2.07
CA HIS A 336 9.31 11.09 0.96
C HIS A 336 8.48 9.81 0.77
N GLY A 337 8.72 8.77 1.57
CA GLY A 337 8.11 7.44 1.40
C GLY A 337 8.90 6.55 0.45
N GLY A 338 8.31 5.41 0.07
CA GLY A 338 8.84 4.53 -0.97
C GLY A 338 8.57 5.06 -2.38
N ILE A 339 9.21 4.45 -3.37
CA ILE A 339 8.82 4.64 -4.79
C ILE A 339 7.43 4.07 -5.02
N MET A 340 7.08 2.97 -4.34
CA MET A 340 5.76 2.35 -4.43
C MET A 340 4.62 3.32 -4.03
N ASP A 341 4.83 4.15 -3.00
CA ASP A 341 3.88 5.20 -2.56
C ASP A 341 3.69 6.32 -3.61
N ARG A 342 4.44 6.32 -4.72
CA ARG A 342 4.29 7.25 -5.84
C ARG A 342 3.72 6.59 -7.08
N LEU A 343 3.77 5.27 -7.14
CA LEU A 343 3.30 4.47 -8.28
C LEU A 343 1.84 4.03 -8.11
N ASP A 344 1.31 4.03 -6.89
CA ASP A 344 -0.01 3.56 -6.52
C ASP A 344 -1.17 4.16 -7.34
N SER A 345 -1.18 5.47 -7.56
CA SER A 345 -2.12 6.15 -8.47
C SER A 345 -1.76 5.96 -9.93
N LEU A 346 -0.47 5.97 -10.27
CA LEU A 346 0.02 5.89 -11.66
C LEU A 346 -0.29 4.55 -12.31
N LEU A 347 -0.12 3.43 -11.60
CA LEU A 347 -0.25 2.09 -12.15
C LEU A 347 -1.67 1.80 -12.69
N PRO A 348 -2.76 1.90 -11.91
CA PRO A 348 -4.11 1.68 -12.44
C PRO A 348 -4.49 2.71 -13.50
N SER A 349 -4.04 3.96 -13.35
CA SER A 349 -4.29 5.00 -14.33
C SER A 349 -3.57 4.75 -15.67
N ALA A 350 -2.41 4.10 -15.68
CA ALA A 350 -1.68 3.77 -16.93
C ALA A 350 -2.49 2.82 -17.82
N ALA A 351 -3.10 1.79 -17.24
CA ALA A 351 -3.94 0.84 -17.98
C ALA A 351 -5.18 1.54 -18.57
N VAL A 352 -5.85 2.39 -17.79
CA VAL A 352 -7.03 3.12 -18.27
C VAL A 352 -6.67 4.18 -19.31
N ALA A 353 -5.55 4.89 -19.13
CA ALA A 353 -5.04 5.82 -20.12
C ALA A 353 -4.74 5.12 -21.45
N TYR A 354 -4.06 3.97 -21.42
CA TYR A 354 -3.80 3.17 -22.62
C TYR A 354 -5.08 2.77 -23.34
N LEU A 355 -6.04 2.18 -22.63
CA LEU A 355 -7.29 1.71 -23.23
C LEU A 355 -8.11 2.87 -23.84
N LEU A 356 -8.23 3.98 -23.12
CA LEU A 356 -8.98 5.15 -23.62
C LEU A 356 -8.29 5.83 -24.78
N LEU A 357 -6.97 6.08 -24.69
CA LEU A 357 -6.25 6.75 -25.78
C LEU A 357 -6.15 5.87 -27.03
N SER A 358 -6.07 4.54 -26.88
CA SER A 358 -6.10 3.62 -28.03
C SER A 358 -7.45 3.65 -28.75
N TRP A 359 -8.54 3.92 -28.02
CA TRP A 359 -9.88 4.01 -28.60
C TRP A 359 -10.20 5.40 -29.16
N VAL A 360 -9.89 6.47 -28.43
CA VAL A 360 -10.21 7.86 -28.78
C VAL A 360 -9.27 8.43 -29.84
N THR A 361 -7.99 8.08 -29.74
CA THR A 361 -6.91 8.54 -30.64
C THR A 361 -6.11 7.33 -31.08
N PRO A 362 -6.64 6.48 -31.97
CA PRO A 362 -5.92 5.32 -32.47
C PRO A 362 -4.55 5.77 -33.02
N PRO A 363 -3.46 5.05 -32.72
CA PRO A 363 -2.16 5.40 -33.26
C PRO A 363 -2.22 5.41 -34.80
N PRO A 364 -1.51 6.34 -35.47
CA PRO A 364 -1.44 6.36 -36.92
C PRO A 364 -0.90 5.01 -37.41
N VAL A 365 -1.58 4.43 -38.40
CA VAL A 365 -1.27 3.11 -38.99
C VAL A 365 -0.04 3.19 -39.89
#